data_AF-A0A832D478-F1
#
_entry.id   AF-A0A832D478-F1
#
_cell.length_a   1.000
_cell.length_b   1.000
_cell.length_c   1.000
_cell.angle_alpha   90.00
_cell.angle_beta   90.00
_cell.angle_gamma   90.00
#
_symmetry.space_group_name_H-M   'P 1'
#
loop_
_entity.id
_entity.type
_entity.pdbx_description
1 polymer ?
#
loop_
_entity_poly.entity_id
_entity_poly.type
_entity_poly.pdbx_seq_one_letter_code
_entity_poly.pdbx_strand_id
1 'polypeptide(L)' 'MLIGTEYVSFPCPECGTKIYRCKRCRRLSNKYQCSCGFLGP' A
#
# COMPACT_ATOMS: atom_id res chain seq x y z
N MET A 1 11.61 13.82 17.63
CA MET A 1 12.17 12.75 16.77
C MET A 1 10.99 11.94 16.24
N LEU A 2 10.55 12.17 15.00
CA LEU A 2 9.37 11.48 14.46
C LEU A 2 9.74 10.02 14.20
N ILE A 3 9.28 9.15 15.09
CA ILE A 3 9.44 7.69 15.01
C ILE A 3 8.90 7.20 13.66
N GLY A 4 9.75 6.46 12.95
CA GLY A 4 9.65 6.13 11.54
C GLY A 4 8.26 5.70 11.08
N THR A 5 7.68 6.47 10.19
CA THR A 5 6.62 5.97 9.31
C THR A 5 7.25 4.99 8.33
N GLU A 6 7.28 3.72 8.71
CA GLU A 6 7.74 2.64 7.83
C GLU A 6 6.71 2.43 6.70
N TYR A 7 7.03 2.95 5.52
CA TYR A 7 6.30 2.67 4.28
C TYR A 7 6.97 1.52 3.54
N VAL A 8 6.17 0.69 2.87
CA VAL A 8 6.69 -0.22 1.84
C VAL A 8 6.14 0.16 0.49
N SER A 9 6.95 -0.09 -0.52
CA SER A 9 6.55 -0.01 -1.91
C SER A 9 6.60 -1.40 -2.54
N PHE A 10 5.56 -1.76 -3.29
CA PHE A 10 5.52 -3.00 -4.08
C PHE A 10 4.74 -2.76 -5.37
N PRO A 11 5.01 -3.53 -6.44
CA PRO A 11 4.24 -3.43 -7.68
C PRO A 11 2.83 -3.99 -7.50
N CYS A 12 1.84 -3.35 -8.11
CA CYS A 12 0.48 -3.87 -8.23
C CYS A 12 0.51 -5.21 -8.99
N PRO A 13 -0.20 -6.25 -8.53
CA PRO A 13 -0.24 -7.54 -9.24
C PRO A 13 -0.94 -7.45 -10.61
N GLU A 14 -1.87 -6.50 -10.80
CA GLU A 14 -2.63 -6.37 -12.05
C GLU A 14 -1.90 -5.53 -13.11
N CYS A 15 -1.37 -4.36 -12.72
CA CYS A 15 -0.82 -3.37 -13.66
C CYS A 15 0.66 -3.05 -13.44
N GLY A 16 1.30 -3.60 -12.41
CA GLY A 16 2.70 -3.32 -12.08
C GLY A 16 2.98 -1.93 -11.49
N THR A 17 1.97 -1.06 -11.32
CA THR A 17 2.14 0.28 -10.76
C THR A 17 2.69 0.19 -9.33
N LYS A 18 3.65 1.06 -8.99
CA LYS A 18 4.24 1.09 -7.65
C LYS A 18 3.23 1.62 -6.63
N ILE A 19 2.85 0.77 -5.67
CA ILE A 19 1.92 1.09 -4.59
C ILE A 19 2.70 1.32 -3.31
N TYR A 20 2.38 2.40 -2.60
CA TYR A 20 2.97 2.71 -1.30
C TYR A 20 1.96 2.47 -0.18
N ARG A 21 2.34 1.68 0.82
CA ARG A 21 1.46 1.35 1.95
C ARG A 21 2.18 1.60 3.28
N CYS A 22 1.51 2.35 4.14
CA CYS A 22 1.99 2.64 5.49
C CYS A 22 1.94 1.39 6.38
N LYS A 23 2.82 1.26 7.37
CA LYS A 23 2.82 0.14 8.34
C LYS A 23 1.45 -0.04 9.02
N ARG A 24 0.81 1.05 9.44
CA ARG A 24 -0.54 1.02 10.05
C ARG A 24 -1.59 0.48 9.09
N CYS A 25 -1.55 0.91 7.82
CA CYS A 25 -2.47 0.51 6.77
C CYS A 25 -2.38 -1.00 6.51
N ARG A 26 -1.16 -1.54 6.47
CA ARG A 26 -0.90 -2.97 6.33
C ARG A 26 -1.32 -3.76 7.57
N ARG A 27 -1.01 -3.26 8.77
CA ARG A 27 -1.38 -3.93 10.03
C ARG A 27 -2.89 -4.02 10.22
N LEU A 28 -3.62 -2.99 9.80
CA LEU A 28 -5.07 -2.94 9.86
C LEU A 28 -5.76 -3.56 8.63
N SER A 29 -4.99 -3.99 7.62
CA SER A 29 -5.53 -4.50 6.36
C SER A 29 -6.60 -3.57 5.77
N ASN A 30 -6.31 -2.26 5.79
CA ASN A 30 -7.22 -1.24 5.29
C ASN A 30 -7.26 -1.28 3.76
N LYS A 31 -8.43 -1.56 3.18
CA LYS A 31 -8.61 -1.64 1.72
C LYS A 31 -7.94 -0.47 0.98
N TYR A 32 -7.26 -0.76 -0.11
CA TYR A 32 -6.73 0.24 -1.03
C TYR A 32 -7.19 -0.04 -2.45
N GLN A 33 -7.37 1.04 -3.21
CA GLN A 33 -7.65 0.95 -4.62
C GLN A 33 -6.40 1.40 -5.40
N CYS A 34 -5.94 0.54 -6.30
CA CYS A 34 -4.94 0.92 -7.30
C CYS A 34 -5.62 1.67 -8.45
N SER A 35 -4.88 2.53 -9.17
CA SER A 35 -5.40 3.30 -10.30
C SER A 35 -5.93 2.45 -11.45
N CYS A 36 -5.52 1.19 -11.55
CA CYS A 36 -6.08 0.22 -12.52
C CYS A 36 -7.46 -0.33 -12.11
N GLY A 37 -7.95 0.00 -10.91
CA GLY A 37 -9.22 -0.52 -10.37
C GLY A 37 -9.05 -1.68 -9.39
N PHE A 38 -7.84 -2.23 -9.21
CA PHE A 38 -7.58 -3.31 -8.25
C PHE A 38 -7.87 -2.87 -6.81
N LEU A 39 -8.76 -3.59 -6.13
CA LEU A 39 -9.08 -3.38 -4.71
C LEU A 39 -8.35 -4.43 -3.86
N GLY A 40 -7.25 -4.02 -3.24
CA GLY A 40 -6.46 -4.85 -2.35
C GLY A 40 -6.77 -4.61 -0.87
N PRO A 41 -6.37 -5.54 0.01
CA PRO A 41 -6.48 -5.40 1.46
C PRO A 41 -5.49 -4.38 2.07
#